data_AF-A0A5Z0FR67-F1
#
_entry.id   AF-A0A5Z0FR67-F1
#
_cell.length_a   1.000
_cell.length_b   1.000
_cell.length_c   1.000
_cell.angle_alpha   90.00
_cell.angle_beta   90.00
_cell.angle_gamma   90.00
#
_symmetry.space_group_name_H-M   'P 1'
#
loop_
_entity.id
_entity.type
_entity.pdbx_description
1 polymer ?
#
loop_
_entity_poly.entity_id
_entity_poly.type
_entity_poly.pdbx_seq_one_letter_code
_entity_poly.pdbx_strand_id
1 'polypeptide(L)'
;MKTLEDIKAMSYQEKDELEDLVLEIIDNNDLVKLKDILKDYPVKISCYELNIKDEDGDFPLFDPFNLIIRAAHACEDNNNDFSILDYLFDEYGLSLKDPKYNFAFHDMKHIKEANDKYILMKEVEDDPCIYQNALIYDYILSADNPNSQIIKYLVNRGAKFEVHDEDTNWTPMHFWARRNNYELLELAIKGGANVDMQTFSKLRKCNNETLLFEAVSEPETYRVTQLLIELG
;
A
#
# COMPACT_ATOMS: atom_id res chain seq x y z
N MET A 1 28.19 -6.02 -6.62
CA MET A 1 27.01 -6.77 -6.16
C MET A 1 27.33 -7.52 -4.88
N LYS A 2 26.64 -7.19 -3.80
CA LYS A 2 26.74 -7.77 -2.45
C LYS A 2 26.05 -9.13 -2.40
N THR A 3 26.56 -9.98 -1.52
CA THR A 3 25.98 -11.27 -1.16
C THR A 3 25.18 -11.19 0.13
N LEU A 4 24.40 -12.23 0.43
CA LEU A 4 23.66 -12.30 1.70
C LEU A 4 24.60 -12.24 2.91
N GLU A 5 25.78 -12.86 2.82
CA GLU A 5 26.76 -12.84 3.91
C GLU A 5 27.39 -11.45 4.08
N ASP A 6 27.59 -10.70 2.98
CA ASP A 6 28.02 -9.30 3.09
C ASP A 6 26.98 -8.45 3.83
N ILE A 7 25.69 -8.64 3.53
CA ILE A 7 24.59 -7.91 4.21
C ILE A 7 24.50 -8.31 5.68
N LYS A 8 24.60 -9.61 6.00
CA LYS A 8 24.58 -10.08 7.39
C LYS A 8 25.78 -9.60 8.22
N ALA A 9 26.92 -9.35 7.56
CA ALA A 9 28.11 -8.84 8.21
C ALA A 9 28.02 -7.34 8.57
N MET A 10 27.09 -6.60 7.96
CA MET A 10 26.84 -5.19 8.32
C MET A 10 26.27 -5.10 9.73
N SER A 11 26.75 -4.12 10.49
CA SER A 11 26.14 -3.69 11.75
C SER A 11 24.74 -3.13 11.53
N TYR A 12 23.94 -3.07 12.59
CA TYR A 12 22.61 -2.46 12.53
C TYR A 12 22.68 -1.02 12.03
N GLN A 13 23.60 -0.22 12.59
CA GLN A 13 23.80 1.18 12.20
C GLN A 13 24.14 1.34 10.71
N GLU A 14 24.99 0.47 10.16
CA GLU A 14 25.32 0.52 8.72
C GLU A 14 24.13 0.18 7.82
N LYS A 15 23.18 -0.63 8.30
CA LYS A 15 21.96 -0.97 7.56
C LYS A 15 20.95 0.17 7.61
N ASP A 16 20.75 0.72 8.81
CA ASP A 16 19.87 1.86 9.08
C ASP A 16 20.30 3.09 8.26
N GLU A 17 21.58 3.48 8.34
CA GLU A 17 22.14 4.60 7.56
C GLU A 17 22.05 4.37 6.04
N LEU A 18 22.12 3.11 5.59
CA LEU A 18 21.98 2.78 4.18
C LEU A 18 20.52 2.86 3.71
N GLU A 19 19.57 2.37 4.50
CA GLU A 19 18.14 2.49 4.20
C GLU A 19 17.75 3.97 4.16
N ASP A 20 18.14 4.76 5.16
CA ASP A 20 17.92 6.21 5.21
C ASP A 20 18.46 6.91 3.96
N LEU A 21 19.70 6.59 3.56
CA LEU A 21 20.30 7.15 2.35
C LEU A 21 19.50 6.79 1.09
N VAL A 22 19.05 5.55 0.97
CA VAL A 22 18.25 5.09 -0.19
C VAL A 22 16.91 5.82 -0.23
N LEU A 23 16.24 5.96 0.92
CA LEU A 23 14.96 6.66 1.02
C LEU A 23 15.11 8.17 0.74
N GLU A 24 16.18 8.81 1.23
CA GLU A 24 16.49 10.21 0.93
C GLU A 24 16.73 10.44 -0.57
N ILE A 25 17.41 9.50 -1.24
CA ILE A 25 17.63 9.56 -2.69
C ILE A 25 16.30 9.45 -3.46
N ILE A 26 15.39 8.61 -2.99
CA ILE A 26 14.05 8.46 -3.58
C ILE A 26 13.25 9.74 -3.42
N ASP A 27 13.23 10.34 -2.23
CA ASP A 27 12.52 11.60 -1.96
C ASP A 27 13.02 12.75 -2.83
N ASN A 28 14.33 12.82 -3.04
CA ASN A 28 14.96 13.80 -3.92
C ASN A 28 14.73 13.52 -5.41
N ASN A 29 13.98 12.46 -5.76
CA ASN A 29 13.74 11.97 -7.11
C ASN A 29 15.04 11.78 -7.93
N ASP A 30 16.12 11.32 -7.29
CA ASP A 30 17.44 11.16 -7.92
C ASP A 30 17.64 9.72 -8.42
N LEU A 31 17.04 9.43 -9.57
CA LEU A 31 17.12 8.11 -10.22
C LEU A 31 18.57 7.66 -10.48
N VAL A 32 19.47 8.58 -10.83
CA VAL A 32 20.86 8.24 -11.18
C VAL A 32 21.59 7.69 -9.97
N LYS A 33 21.50 8.37 -8.82
CA LYS A 33 22.08 7.88 -7.57
C LYS A 33 21.41 6.60 -7.08
N LEU A 34 20.08 6.50 -7.24
CA LEU A 34 19.35 5.30 -6.84
C LEU A 34 19.87 4.07 -7.59
N LYS A 35 20.01 4.16 -8.91
CA LYS A 35 20.58 3.11 -9.75
C LYS A 35 22.03 2.79 -9.37
N ASP A 36 22.82 3.82 -9.05
CA ASP A 36 24.22 3.65 -8.67
C ASP A 36 24.39 2.85 -7.38
N ILE A 37 23.51 3.03 -6.39
CA ILE A 37 23.51 2.27 -5.14
C ILE A 37 22.89 0.88 -5.36
N LEU A 38 21.65 0.82 -5.86
CA LEU A 38 20.89 -0.43 -5.89
C LEU A 38 21.47 -1.50 -6.84
N LYS A 39 22.32 -1.12 -7.82
CA LYS A 39 23.07 -2.11 -8.63
C LYS A 39 23.93 -3.06 -7.79
N ASP A 40 24.33 -2.64 -6.60
CA ASP A 40 25.13 -3.44 -5.69
C ASP A 40 24.29 -4.28 -4.72
N TYR A 41 22.98 -4.09 -4.65
CA TYR A 41 22.09 -4.74 -3.68
C TYR A 41 20.97 -5.51 -4.39
N PRO A 42 21.13 -6.80 -4.71
CA PRO A 42 20.11 -7.54 -5.44
C PRO A 42 18.78 -7.61 -4.70
N VAL A 43 17.69 -7.26 -5.39
CA VAL A 43 16.33 -7.19 -4.83
C VAL A 43 15.94 -8.44 -4.02
N LYS A 44 16.30 -9.63 -4.50
CA LYS A 44 15.95 -10.89 -3.83
C LYS A 44 16.49 -10.93 -2.40
N ILE A 45 17.76 -10.60 -2.21
CA ILE A 45 18.39 -10.68 -0.90
C ILE A 45 18.13 -9.42 -0.07
N SER A 46 18.03 -8.27 -0.72
CA SER A 46 17.91 -6.99 -0.02
C SER A 46 16.48 -6.70 0.43
N CYS A 47 15.47 -7.13 -0.32
CA CYS A 47 14.08 -6.75 -0.07
C CYS A 47 13.18 -7.92 0.37
N TYR A 48 13.60 -9.17 0.14
CA TYR A 48 12.75 -10.34 0.38
C TYR A 48 13.33 -11.39 1.34
N GLU A 49 14.64 -11.40 1.57
CA GLU A 49 15.25 -12.27 2.58
C GLU A 49 15.32 -11.54 3.92
N LEU A 50 14.70 -12.12 4.94
CA LEU A 50 14.74 -11.60 6.31
C LEU A 50 16.13 -11.88 6.91
N ASN A 51 16.93 -10.83 7.07
CA ASN A 51 18.35 -10.95 7.41
C ASN A 51 18.82 -9.97 8.51
N ILE A 52 17.94 -9.07 8.93
CA ILE A 52 18.08 -8.25 10.12
C ILE A 52 17.29 -8.93 11.22
N LYS A 53 17.91 -9.13 12.39
CA LYS A 53 17.22 -9.64 13.57
C LYS A 53 17.15 -8.54 14.60
N ASP A 54 15.94 -8.19 15.00
CA ASP A 54 15.67 -7.20 16.02
C ASP A 54 14.68 -7.76 17.07
N GLU A 55 14.50 -7.04 18.18
CA GLU A 55 13.53 -7.34 19.23
C GLU A 55 12.09 -7.39 18.68
N ASP A 56 11.81 -6.60 17.63
CA ASP A 56 10.49 -6.49 16.99
C ASP A 56 10.25 -7.49 15.85
N GLY A 57 11.28 -8.24 15.42
CA GLY A 57 11.15 -9.28 14.39
C GLY A 57 12.35 -9.42 13.45
N ASP A 58 12.20 -10.31 12.47
CA ASP A 58 13.17 -10.46 11.39
C ASP A 58 12.73 -9.59 10.17
N PHE A 59 13.60 -8.71 9.69
CA PHE A 59 13.31 -7.74 8.61
C PHE A 59 14.29 -7.87 7.43
N PRO A 60 13.89 -7.48 6.20
CA PRO A 60 14.82 -7.35 5.08
C PRO A 60 15.75 -6.14 5.27
N LEU A 61 16.70 -5.93 4.37
CA LEU A 61 17.54 -4.73 4.38
C LEU A 61 16.76 -3.47 3.94
N PHE A 62 15.87 -3.61 2.97
CA PHE A 62 14.99 -2.54 2.52
C PHE A 62 13.55 -3.05 2.51
N ASP A 63 12.64 -2.37 3.19
CA ASP A 63 11.21 -2.69 3.10
C ASP A 63 10.66 -2.28 1.70
N PRO A 64 10.17 -3.24 0.87
CA PRO A 64 9.52 -2.92 -0.41
C PRO A 64 8.43 -1.87 -0.28
N PHE A 65 7.65 -1.91 0.81
CA PHE A 65 6.57 -0.96 1.05
C PHE A 65 7.13 0.46 1.13
N ASN A 66 8.17 0.68 1.95
CA ASN A 66 8.79 1.99 2.15
C ASN A 66 9.41 2.53 0.84
N LEU A 67 10.08 1.69 0.07
CA LEU A 67 10.65 2.10 -1.22
C LEU A 67 9.55 2.56 -2.19
N ILE A 68 8.45 1.82 -2.28
CA ILE A 68 7.36 2.10 -3.22
C ILE A 68 6.56 3.32 -2.78
N ILE A 69 6.22 3.43 -1.49
CA ILE A 69 5.39 4.52 -0.98
C ILE A 69 6.14 5.86 -1.09
N ARG A 70 7.42 5.90 -0.71
CA ARG A 70 8.26 7.11 -0.84
C ARG A 70 8.44 7.50 -2.31
N ALA A 71 8.60 6.52 -3.20
CA ALA A 71 8.64 6.79 -4.63
C ALA A 71 7.30 7.31 -5.19
N ALA A 72 6.16 6.91 -4.62
CA ALA A 72 4.85 7.45 -4.98
C ALA A 72 4.67 8.91 -4.54
N HIS A 73 5.15 9.28 -3.34
CA HIS A 73 5.19 10.67 -2.90
C HIS A 73 6.12 11.52 -3.78
N ALA A 74 7.36 11.05 -3.99
CA ALA A 74 8.31 11.75 -4.85
C ALA A 74 7.76 11.93 -6.28
N CYS A 75 7.05 10.94 -6.82
CA CYS A 75 6.37 11.04 -8.11
C CYS A 75 5.35 12.19 -8.13
N GLU A 76 4.53 12.33 -7.09
CA GLU A 76 3.55 13.42 -6.96
C GLU A 76 4.24 14.79 -6.93
N ASP A 77 5.23 14.96 -6.05
CA ASP A 77 6.00 16.20 -5.88
C ASP A 77 6.74 16.64 -7.15
N ASN A 78 7.03 15.69 -8.04
CA ASN A 78 7.82 15.90 -9.25
C ASN A 78 6.99 15.84 -10.54
N ASN A 79 5.73 16.29 -10.51
CA ASN A 79 4.83 16.38 -11.66
C ASN A 79 4.53 15.02 -12.33
N ASN A 80 4.29 13.99 -11.50
CA ASN A 80 4.05 12.62 -11.94
C ASN A 80 5.23 12.02 -12.71
N ASP A 81 6.46 12.26 -12.23
CA ASP A 81 7.65 11.57 -12.74
C ASP A 81 7.69 10.13 -12.21
N PHE A 82 7.22 9.19 -13.03
CA PHE A 82 7.19 7.77 -12.69
C PHE A 82 8.57 7.08 -12.79
N SER A 83 9.65 7.78 -13.14
CA SER A 83 10.91 7.13 -13.51
C SER A 83 11.51 6.26 -12.40
N ILE A 84 11.41 6.68 -11.12
CA ILE A 84 11.85 5.85 -9.99
C ILE A 84 10.93 4.64 -9.79
N LEU A 85 9.61 4.84 -9.85
CA LEU A 85 8.65 3.74 -9.73
C LEU A 85 8.86 2.71 -10.86
N ASP A 86 9.04 3.15 -12.10
CA ASP A 86 9.31 2.29 -13.24
C ASP A 86 10.61 1.52 -13.03
N TYR A 87 11.68 2.18 -12.57
CA TYR A 87 12.93 1.50 -12.22
C TYR A 87 12.74 0.45 -11.13
N LEU A 88 12.08 0.79 -10.02
CA LEU A 88 11.86 -0.12 -8.89
C LEU A 88 11.10 -1.38 -9.30
N PHE A 89 10.08 -1.25 -10.16
CA PHE A 89 9.29 -2.41 -10.61
C PHE A 89 9.91 -3.17 -11.79
N ASP A 90 10.39 -2.47 -12.81
CA ASP A 90 10.77 -3.10 -14.09
C ASP A 90 12.23 -3.53 -14.16
N GLU A 91 13.14 -2.78 -13.52
CA GLU A 91 14.57 -3.05 -13.56
C GLU A 91 15.09 -3.65 -12.26
N TYR A 92 14.72 -3.06 -11.11
CA TYR A 92 15.15 -3.55 -9.80
C TYR A 92 14.41 -4.82 -9.40
N GLY A 93 13.11 -4.92 -9.71
CA GLY A 93 12.31 -6.15 -9.63
C GLY A 93 11.42 -6.26 -8.39
N LEU A 94 11.00 -5.14 -7.80
CA LEU A 94 9.93 -5.15 -6.81
C LEU A 94 8.60 -5.61 -7.44
N SER A 95 7.68 -6.09 -6.60
CA SER A 95 6.40 -6.62 -7.06
C SER A 95 5.36 -6.54 -5.94
N LEU A 96 4.15 -6.07 -6.30
CA LEU A 96 2.97 -6.08 -5.42
C LEU A 96 2.02 -7.25 -5.71
N LYS A 97 2.41 -8.18 -6.59
CA LYS A 97 1.58 -9.34 -6.95
C LYS A 97 1.37 -10.31 -5.77
N ASP A 98 2.36 -10.44 -4.90
CA ASP A 98 2.16 -11.10 -3.62
C ASP A 98 1.49 -10.07 -2.69
N PRO A 99 0.22 -10.28 -2.29
CA PRO A 99 -0.54 -9.22 -1.64
C PRO A 99 0.06 -8.78 -0.30
N LYS A 100 0.90 -9.58 0.36
CA LYS A 100 1.53 -9.17 1.61
C LYS A 100 2.42 -7.93 1.47
N TYR A 101 3.01 -7.71 0.29
CA TYR A 101 3.83 -6.53 0.01
C TYR A 101 3.01 -5.25 -0.22
N ASN A 102 1.69 -5.31 -0.05
CA ASN A 102 0.86 -4.12 0.13
C ASN A 102 1.03 -3.51 1.54
N PHE A 103 1.81 -4.11 2.43
CA PHE A 103 1.99 -3.63 3.81
C PHE A 103 3.46 -3.56 4.15
N ALA A 104 3.80 -2.69 5.10
CA ALA A 104 5.09 -2.71 5.77
C ALA A 104 5.29 -4.04 6.52
N PHE A 105 6.53 -4.47 6.69
CA PHE A 105 6.85 -5.79 7.24
C PHE A 105 6.28 -6.03 8.64
N HIS A 106 6.26 -5.02 9.50
CA HIS A 106 5.74 -5.14 10.86
C HIS A 106 4.22 -5.39 10.90
N ASP A 107 3.49 -4.99 9.86
CA ASP A 107 2.04 -5.19 9.72
C ASP A 107 1.68 -6.55 9.11
N MET A 108 2.59 -7.16 8.34
CA MET A 108 2.32 -8.42 7.64
C MET A 108 1.91 -9.57 8.59
N LYS A 109 2.35 -9.55 9.86
CA LYS A 109 1.96 -10.54 10.88
C LYS A 109 0.46 -10.54 11.22
N HIS A 110 -0.22 -9.44 10.91
CA HIS A 110 -1.65 -9.26 11.10
C HIS A 110 -2.47 -9.69 9.88
N ILE A 111 -1.85 -10.08 8.78
CA ILE A 111 -2.57 -10.67 7.64
C ILE A 111 -3.13 -12.04 8.07
N LYS A 112 -4.46 -12.17 8.00
CA LYS A 112 -5.19 -13.41 8.26
C LYS A 112 -5.31 -14.28 7.02
N GLU A 113 -5.66 -13.68 5.89
CA GLU A 113 -5.80 -14.34 4.60
C GLU A 113 -5.47 -13.34 3.49
N ALA A 114 -4.71 -13.76 2.49
CA ALA A 114 -4.37 -12.93 1.35
C ALA A 114 -4.38 -13.78 0.07
N ASN A 115 -5.03 -13.27 -0.98
CA ASN A 115 -5.06 -13.89 -2.30
C ASN A 115 -5.33 -12.83 -3.39
N ASP A 116 -5.44 -13.27 -4.64
CA ASP A 116 -5.64 -12.38 -5.79
C ASP A 116 -6.94 -11.56 -5.73
N LYS A 117 -7.91 -11.91 -4.87
CA LYS A 117 -9.18 -11.20 -4.73
C LYS A 117 -9.17 -10.19 -3.59
N TYR A 118 -8.62 -10.56 -2.43
CA TYR A 118 -8.69 -9.72 -1.25
C TYR A 118 -7.54 -10.01 -0.27
N ILE A 119 -7.39 -9.09 0.67
CA ILE A 119 -6.57 -9.21 1.88
C ILE A 119 -7.51 -9.05 3.08
N LEU A 120 -7.40 -9.96 4.05
CA LEU A 120 -8.14 -9.93 5.31
C LEU A 120 -7.14 -9.71 6.44
N MET A 121 -7.31 -8.61 7.17
CA MET A 121 -6.48 -8.23 8.31
C MET A 121 -7.14 -8.68 9.61
N LYS A 122 -6.33 -9.09 10.59
CA LYS A 122 -6.79 -9.34 11.95
C LYS A 122 -7.14 -8.02 12.64
N GLU A 123 -8.09 -8.06 13.55
CA GLU A 123 -8.34 -6.96 14.47
C GLU A 123 -7.13 -6.85 15.41
N VAL A 124 -6.74 -5.61 15.71
CA VAL A 124 -5.69 -5.31 16.67
C VAL A 124 -6.28 -4.38 17.71
N GLU A 125 -6.28 -4.82 18.98
CA GLU A 125 -6.94 -4.13 20.10
C GLU A 125 -6.50 -2.65 20.22
N ASP A 126 -5.20 -2.39 20.04
CA ASP A 126 -4.60 -1.06 20.15
C ASP A 126 -4.49 -0.32 18.79
N ASP A 127 -4.78 -0.99 17.68
CA ASP A 127 -4.79 -0.42 16.33
C ASP A 127 -5.94 -0.98 15.47
N PRO A 128 -7.18 -0.57 15.74
CA PRO A 128 -8.35 -1.09 15.05
C PRO A 128 -8.42 -0.65 13.58
N CYS A 129 -7.46 0.14 13.09
CA CYS A 129 -7.42 0.68 11.74
C CYS A 129 -6.29 0.12 10.89
N ILE A 130 -5.56 -0.92 11.33
CA ILE A 130 -4.40 -1.49 10.64
C ILE A 130 -4.64 -1.83 9.15
N TYR A 131 -5.87 -2.14 8.75
CA TYR A 131 -6.23 -2.36 7.34
C TYR A 131 -6.09 -1.10 6.46
N GLN A 132 -6.08 0.10 7.05
CA GLN A 132 -5.80 1.37 6.38
C GLN A 132 -4.31 1.54 6.03
N ASN A 133 -3.41 0.76 6.65
CA ASN A 133 -1.96 0.79 6.37
C ASN A 133 -1.60 0.11 5.04
N ALA A 134 -2.58 -0.42 4.30
CA ALA A 134 -2.31 -0.97 2.98
C ALA A 134 -1.85 0.15 2.03
N LEU A 135 -0.90 -0.16 1.16
CA LEU A 135 -0.13 0.80 0.35
C LEU A 135 -0.97 1.83 -0.40
N ILE A 136 -2.10 1.41 -0.99
CA ILE A 136 -3.00 2.33 -1.68
C ILE A 136 -3.66 3.32 -0.71
N TYR A 137 -4.10 2.82 0.45
CA TYR A 137 -4.80 3.62 1.44
C TYR A 137 -3.85 4.54 2.18
N ASP A 138 -2.68 4.02 2.55
CA ASP A 138 -1.60 4.83 3.11
C ASP A 138 -1.28 6.01 2.19
N TYR A 139 -1.00 5.76 0.90
CA TYR A 139 -0.74 6.84 -0.07
C TYR A 139 -1.90 7.85 -0.17
N ILE A 140 -3.14 7.39 -0.26
CA ILE A 140 -4.32 8.27 -0.36
C ILE A 140 -4.46 9.16 0.87
N LEU A 141 -4.14 8.64 2.05
CA LEU A 141 -4.37 9.33 3.33
C LEU A 141 -3.17 10.19 3.77
N SER A 142 -1.95 9.86 3.31
CA SER A 142 -0.72 10.52 3.73
C SER A 142 -0.18 11.54 2.73
N ALA A 143 -0.54 11.49 1.44
CA ALA A 143 -0.08 12.45 0.45
C ALA A 143 -0.77 13.82 0.59
N ASP A 144 -0.04 14.90 0.31
CA ASP A 144 -0.58 16.26 0.37
C ASP A 144 -1.63 16.50 -0.74
N ASN A 145 -1.37 15.99 -1.96
CA ASN A 145 -2.33 16.04 -3.08
C ASN A 145 -2.43 14.66 -3.77
N PRO A 146 -3.10 13.68 -3.14
CA PRO A 146 -3.14 12.32 -3.66
C PRO A 146 -3.78 12.30 -5.07
N ASN A 147 -3.11 11.64 -6.01
CA ASN A 147 -3.46 11.70 -7.44
C ASN A 147 -3.94 10.34 -7.98
N SER A 148 -5.10 10.33 -8.64
CA SER A 148 -5.69 9.14 -9.26
C SER A 148 -4.77 8.46 -10.29
N GLN A 149 -3.87 9.19 -10.95
CA GLN A 149 -2.92 8.60 -11.91
C GLN A 149 -1.88 7.72 -11.20
N ILE A 150 -1.38 8.16 -10.04
CA ILE A 150 -0.42 7.39 -9.24
C ILE A 150 -1.12 6.19 -8.62
N ILE A 151 -2.33 6.37 -8.08
CA ILE A 151 -3.16 5.27 -7.57
C ILE A 151 -3.40 4.23 -8.66
N LYS A 152 -3.80 4.65 -9.86
CA LYS A 152 -4.02 3.77 -11.00
C LYS A 152 -2.74 3.03 -11.42
N TYR A 153 -1.59 3.70 -11.37
CA TYR A 153 -0.31 3.07 -11.62
C TYR A 153 -0.04 1.95 -10.59
N LEU A 154 -0.21 2.22 -9.29
CA LEU A 154 0.01 1.24 -8.22
C LEU A 154 -0.96 0.05 -8.32
N VAL A 155 -2.25 0.30 -8.62
CA VAL A 155 -3.25 -0.76 -8.90
C VAL A 155 -2.79 -1.66 -10.05
N ASN A 156 -2.32 -1.05 -11.16
CA ASN A 156 -1.81 -1.83 -12.30
C ASN A 156 -0.55 -2.64 -11.97
N ARG A 157 0.22 -2.24 -10.95
CA ARG A 157 1.37 -2.99 -10.41
C ARG A 157 0.97 -4.08 -9.41
N GLY A 158 -0.31 -4.16 -9.01
CA GLY A 158 -0.86 -5.21 -8.15
C GLY A 158 -1.35 -4.72 -6.78
N ALA A 159 -1.31 -3.42 -6.52
CA ALA A 159 -1.81 -2.88 -5.26
C ALA A 159 -3.35 -3.04 -5.13
N LYS A 160 -3.86 -3.24 -3.92
CA LYS A 160 -5.26 -3.66 -3.68
C LYS A 160 -6.09 -2.68 -2.86
N PHE A 161 -7.34 -2.48 -3.27
CA PHE A 161 -8.37 -1.82 -2.47
C PHE A 161 -9.17 -2.82 -1.62
N GLU A 162 -9.23 -4.10 -2.01
CA GLU A 162 -10.00 -5.14 -1.31
C GLU A 162 -9.26 -5.61 -0.05
N VAL A 163 -9.00 -4.69 0.87
CA VAL A 163 -8.38 -4.92 2.17
C VAL A 163 -9.45 -4.77 3.23
N HIS A 164 -9.77 -5.89 3.88
CA HIS A 164 -10.88 -5.99 4.81
C HIS A 164 -10.39 -6.13 6.26
N ASP A 165 -11.06 -5.41 7.14
CA ASP A 165 -11.06 -5.69 8.57
C ASP A 165 -11.84 -6.99 8.87
N GLU A 166 -11.35 -7.85 9.76
CA GLU A 166 -12.04 -9.12 10.03
C GLU A 166 -13.34 -8.98 10.82
N ASP A 167 -13.47 -7.91 11.59
CA ASP A 167 -14.55 -7.73 12.56
C ASP A 167 -15.79 -7.14 11.89
N THR A 168 -15.59 -6.04 11.18
CA THR A 168 -16.61 -5.36 10.39
C THR A 168 -16.78 -5.96 9.00
N ASN A 169 -15.75 -6.62 8.46
CA ASN A 169 -15.64 -7.04 7.06
C ASN A 169 -15.62 -5.88 6.05
N TRP A 170 -15.33 -4.67 6.53
CA TRP A 170 -15.31 -3.47 5.74
C TRP A 170 -13.93 -3.20 5.15
N THR A 171 -13.93 -2.54 4.00
CA THR A 171 -12.75 -1.86 3.47
C THR A 171 -12.82 -0.38 3.85
N PRO A 172 -11.70 0.37 3.80
CA PRO A 172 -11.72 1.83 4.00
C PRO A 172 -12.74 2.56 3.11
N MET A 173 -12.99 2.06 1.89
CA MET A 173 -14.00 2.65 1.00
C MET A 173 -15.43 2.56 1.55
N HIS A 174 -15.78 1.51 2.32
CA HIS A 174 -17.09 1.42 2.98
C HIS A 174 -17.24 2.51 4.05
N PHE A 175 -16.17 2.77 4.81
CA PHE A 175 -16.15 3.87 5.77
C PHE A 175 -16.29 5.23 5.08
N TRP A 176 -15.61 5.45 3.96
CA TRP A 176 -15.76 6.67 3.18
C TRP A 176 -17.18 6.85 2.66
N ALA A 177 -17.80 5.78 2.17
CA ALA A 177 -19.16 5.81 1.68
C ALA A 177 -20.15 6.20 2.80
N ARG A 178 -20.07 5.54 3.95
CA ARG A 178 -20.93 5.82 5.11
C ARG A 178 -20.70 7.20 5.75
N ARG A 179 -19.50 7.74 5.64
CA ARG A 179 -19.15 9.06 6.22
C ARG A 179 -19.29 10.23 5.25
N ASN A 180 -19.82 9.99 4.05
CA ASN A 180 -19.95 10.98 2.99
C ASN A 180 -18.60 11.59 2.53
N ASN A 181 -17.51 10.83 2.62
CA ASN A 181 -16.18 11.25 2.15
C ASN A 181 -16.07 11.04 0.63
N TYR A 182 -16.87 11.78 -0.14
CA TYR A 182 -17.00 11.58 -1.58
C TYR A 182 -15.72 11.92 -2.34
N GLU A 183 -14.88 12.84 -1.88
CA GLU A 183 -13.61 13.19 -2.53
C GLU A 183 -12.62 12.02 -2.54
N LEU A 184 -12.44 11.34 -1.39
CA LEU A 184 -11.58 10.16 -1.28
C LEU A 184 -12.12 9.01 -2.13
N LEU A 185 -13.44 8.85 -2.14
CA LEU A 185 -14.09 7.79 -2.90
C LEU A 185 -13.99 8.04 -4.41
N GLU A 186 -14.21 9.27 -4.86
CA GLU A 186 -14.06 9.68 -6.25
C GLU A 186 -12.62 9.47 -6.72
N LEU A 187 -11.65 9.87 -5.89
CA LEU A 187 -10.23 9.68 -6.15
C LEU A 187 -9.89 8.20 -6.33
N ALA A 188 -10.34 7.35 -5.42
CA ALA A 188 -10.12 5.90 -5.48
C ALA A 188 -10.75 5.27 -6.73
N ILE A 189 -12.01 5.62 -7.05
CA ILE A 189 -12.71 5.10 -8.25
C ILE A 189 -12.01 5.55 -9.53
N LYS A 190 -11.60 6.82 -9.62
CA LYS A 190 -10.77 7.32 -10.76
C LYS A 190 -9.42 6.61 -10.83
N GLY A 191 -8.89 6.21 -9.67
CA GLY A 191 -7.68 5.38 -9.51
C GLY A 191 -7.87 3.90 -9.88
N GLY A 192 -9.08 3.46 -10.23
CA GLY A 192 -9.36 2.09 -10.65
C GLY A 192 -9.93 1.18 -9.55
N ALA A 193 -10.34 1.74 -8.41
CA ALA A 193 -11.09 0.99 -7.41
C ALA A 193 -12.43 0.47 -7.99
N ASN A 194 -12.86 -0.70 -7.52
CA ASN A 194 -14.15 -1.24 -7.89
C ASN A 194 -15.29 -0.44 -7.23
N VAL A 195 -16.13 0.21 -8.05
CA VAL A 195 -17.31 0.98 -7.58
C VAL A 195 -18.37 0.07 -6.92
N ASP A 196 -18.42 -1.20 -7.33
CA ASP A 196 -19.32 -2.22 -6.77
C ASP A 196 -18.65 -3.04 -5.67
N MET A 197 -17.64 -2.49 -4.99
CA MET A 197 -16.99 -3.17 -3.88
C MET A 197 -18.01 -3.57 -2.81
N GLN A 198 -17.88 -4.78 -2.31
CA GLN A 198 -18.78 -5.40 -1.34
C GLN A 198 -18.04 -5.70 -0.04
N THR A 199 -18.78 -5.70 1.07
CA THR A 199 -18.28 -6.26 2.33
C THR A 199 -17.94 -7.74 2.17
N PHE A 200 -16.95 -8.21 2.92
CA PHE A 200 -16.51 -9.60 2.86
C PHE A 200 -17.43 -10.49 3.72
N SER A 201 -18.11 -11.49 3.15
CA SER A 201 -18.94 -12.42 3.95
C SER A 201 -18.52 -13.87 3.76
N LYS A 202 -17.64 -14.37 4.65
CA LYS A 202 -17.50 -15.83 4.86
C LYS A 202 -18.39 -16.37 5.98
N LEU A 203 -18.90 -15.53 6.91
CA LEU A 203 -19.42 -16.04 8.19
C LEU A 203 -20.74 -15.46 8.75
N ARG A 204 -21.40 -14.43 8.21
CA ARG A 204 -22.72 -13.99 8.74
C ARG A 204 -23.66 -13.37 7.69
N LYS A 205 -24.96 -13.43 8.04
CA LYS A 205 -26.17 -12.84 7.44
C LYS A 205 -26.15 -11.30 7.24
N CYS A 206 -25.00 -10.67 7.04
CA CYS A 206 -24.98 -9.35 6.43
C CYS A 206 -25.04 -9.61 4.93
N ASN A 207 -25.89 -8.88 4.22
CA ASN A 207 -25.92 -8.97 2.77
C ASN A 207 -24.52 -8.51 2.27
N ASN A 208 -24.10 -8.89 1.07
CA ASN A 208 -22.90 -8.32 0.48
C ASN A 208 -23.16 -6.83 0.17
N GLU A 209 -23.09 -6.01 1.22
CA GLU A 209 -23.47 -4.61 1.21
C GLU A 209 -22.43 -3.88 0.37
N THR A 210 -22.91 -3.24 -0.70
CA THR A 210 -22.06 -2.45 -1.58
C THR A 210 -21.77 -1.10 -0.97
N LEU A 211 -20.80 -0.38 -1.52
CA LEU A 211 -20.58 1.03 -1.21
C LEU A 211 -21.87 1.86 -1.33
N LEU A 212 -22.70 1.57 -2.34
CA LEU A 212 -23.99 2.25 -2.53
C LEU A 212 -24.98 1.90 -1.41
N PHE A 213 -25.02 0.65 -0.96
CA PHE A 213 -25.88 0.24 0.15
C PHE A 213 -25.53 1.01 1.44
N GLU A 214 -24.24 1.13 1.75
CA GLU A 214 -23.76 1.94 2.88
C GLU A 214 -24.12 3.42 2.70
N ALA A 215 -23.94 3.96 1.49
CA ALA A 215 -24.20 5.35 1.17
C ALA A 215 -25.68 5.75 1.26
N VAL A 216 -26.63 4.82 1.14
CA VAL A 216 -28.07 5.13 1.26
C VAL A 216 -28.63 4.88 2.66
N SER A 217 -27.79 4.46 3.61
CA SER A 217 -28.20 4.18 4.99
C SER A 217 -28.59 5.43 5.77
N GLU A 218 -28.01 6.59 5.43
CA GLU A 218 -28.25 7.88 6.07
C GLU A 218 -28.61 8.96 5.01
N PRO A 219 -29.50 9.93 5.30
CA PRO A 219 -29.81 11.02 4.37
C PRO A 219 -28.62 11.94 4.03
N GLU A 220 -27.68 12.10 4.96
CA GLU A 220 -26.56 13.05 4.87
C GLU A 220 -25.48 12.61 3.87
N THR A 221 -25.45 11.33 3.48
CA THR A 221 -24.49 10.72 2.55
C THR A 221 -24.87 10.88 1.06
N TYR A 222 -25.71 11.87 0.74
CA TYR A 222 -26.24 12.07 -0.61
C TYR A 222 -25.16 12.32 -1.68
N ARG A 223 -24.02 12.93 -1.34
CA ARG A 223 -22.95 13.22 -2.33
C ARG A 223 -22.27 11.93 -2.78
N VAL A 224 -21.94 11.05 -1.84
CA VAL A 224 -21.47 9.70 -2.15
C VAL A 224 -22.53 8.94 -2.96
N THR A 225 -23.80 9.00 -2.56
CA THR A 225 -24.87 8.32 -3.31
C THR A 225 -24.93 8.80 -4.76
N GLN A 226 -24.88 10.12 -4.98
CA GLN A 226 -24.84 10.71 -6.33
C GLN A 226 -23.61 10.23 -7.10
N LEU A 227 -22.43 10.33 -6.50
CA LEU A 227 -21.16 9.90 -7.10
C LEU A 227 -21.21 8.43 -7.54
N LEU A 228 -21.68 7.53 -6.67
CA LEU A 228 -21.74 6.09 -6.95
C LEU A 228 -22.77 5.76 -8.05
N ILE A 229 -23.87 6.50 -8.15
CA ILE A 229 -24.85 6.36 -9.23
C ILE A 229 -24.29 6.91 -10.56
N GLU A 230 -23.46 7.94 -10.51
CA GLU A 230 -22.87 8.56 -11.70
C GLU A 230 -21.70 7.76 -12.27
N LEU A 231 -20.94 7.07 -11.42
CA LEU A 231 -19.73 6.32 -11.80
C LEU A 231 -19.94 4.80 -11.94
N GLY A 232 -21.09 4.26 -11.54
CA GLY A 232 -21.49 2.86 -11.71
C GLY A 232 -22.53 2.66 -12.81
#